data_AF-A0A813FZH6-F1
#
_entry.id   AF-A0A813FZH6-F1
#
_cell.length_a   1.000
_cell.length_b   1.000
_cell.length_c   1.000
_cell.angle_alpha   90.00
_cell.angle_beta   90.00
_cell.angle_gamma   90.00
#
_symmetry.space_group_name_H-M   'P 1'
#
loop_
_entity.id
_entity.type
_entity.pdbx_description
1 polymer ?
#
loop_
_entity_poly.entity_id
_entity_poly.type
_entity_poly.pdbx_seq_one_letter_code
_entity_poly.pdbx_strand_id
1 'polypeptide(L)'
;MSGREDMRINEELLELFTFLQRLGYLEDGQDPLMPAIAKCLYASNLGPVTVWPLQCAQNEFKDIIASAAGKVWLKHPGNFAFVLPQGNQKGNKHHVVTYGTVCCKAVAEGEGPFILHDSAQLVEELLTRLGYLDSCLNPDVEEAFGLFCSKTANKRALNEFGVRLASIPTACGRHALFRGIVLS
;
A
#
# COMPACT_ATOMS: atom_id res chain seq x y z
N MET A 1 2.95 -14.79 -32.67
CA MET A 1 4.08 -14.87 -31.72
C MET A 1 3.70 -14.46 -30.29
N SER A 2 2.49 -13.92 -30.03
CA SER A 2 1.99 -13.53 -28.68
C SER A 2 1.98 -14.65 -27.63
N GLY A 3 1.52 -15.86 -27.98
CA GLY A 3 1.19 -16.87 -26.96
C GLY A 3 2.35 -17.48 -26.15
N ARG A 4 3.61 -17.35 -26.59
CA ARG A 4 4.76 -17.85 -25.79
C ARG A 4 5.22 -16.84 -24.74
N GLU A 5 5.15 -15.55 -25.05
CA GLU A 5 5.49 -14.49 -24.10
C GLU A 5 4.42 -14.37 -23.02
N ASP A 6 3.15 -14.45 -23.40
CA ASP A 6 2.01 -14.44 -22.46
C ASP A 6 2.09 -15.61 -21.46
N MET A 7 2.50 -16.79 -21.91
CA MET A 7 2.65 -17.98 -21.07
C MET A 7 3.80 -17.83 -20.06
N ARG A 8 4.94 -17.26 -20.48
CA ARG A 8 6.11 -17.07 -19.61
C ARG A 8 5.87 -16.02 -18.53
N ILE A 9 5.18 -14.93 -18.86
CA ILE A 9 4.81 -13.89 -17.89
C ILE A 9 3.96 -14.49 -16.77
N ASN A 10 3.07 -15.42 -17.09
CA ASN A 10 2.23 -16.09 -16.10
C ASN A 10 3.03 -17.00 -15.16
N GLU A 11 4.04 -17.70 -15.66
CA GLU A 11 4.89 -18.59 -14.85
C GLU A 11 5.73 -17.80 -13.84
N GLU A 12 6.42 -16.74 -14.29
CA GLU A 12 7.25 -15.93 -13.40
C GLU A 12 6.42 -15.17 -12.34
N LEU A 13 5.18 -14.79 -12.66
CA LEU A 13 4.26 -14.22 -11.67
C LEU A 13 3.82 -15.29 -10.67
N LEU A 14 3.50 -16.50 -11.12
CA LEU A 14 3.08 -17.59 -10.26
C LEU A 14 4.16 -17.96 -9.23
N GLU A 15 5.44 -17.93 -9.63
CA GLU A 15 6.57 -18.12 -8.72
C GLU A 15 6.61 -17.07 -7.61
N LEU A 16 6.41 -15.78 -7.95
CA LEU A 16 6.34 -14.69 -6.96
C LEU A 16 5.17 -14.86 -5.99
N PHE A 17 3.98 -15.19 -6.51
CA PHE A 17 2.81 -15.45 -5.67
C PHE A 17 3.07 -16.62 -4.71
N THR A 18 3.57 -17.74 -5.23
CA THR A 18 3.89 -18.93 -4.43
C THR A 18 4.93 -18.61 -3.36
N PHE A 19 5.95 -17.82 -3.71
CA PHE A 19 6.98 -17.39 -2.78
C PHE A 19 6.42 -16.55 -1.63
N LEU A 20 5.61 -15.54 -1.93
CA LEU A 20 5.01 -14.64 -0.95
C LEU A 20 3.94 -15.33 -0.10
N GLN A 21 3.13 -16.23 -0.69
CA GLN A 21 2.17 -17.07 0.03
C GLN A 21 2.88 -17.98 1.03
N ARG A 22 3.97 -18.64 0.65
CA ARG A 22 4.77 -19.48 1.57
C ARG A 22 5.30 -18.70 2.77
N LEU A 23 5.59 -17.41 2.59
CA LEU A 23 6.04 -16.51 3.65
C LEU A 23 4.89 -15.86 4.43
N GLY A 24 3.63 -16.04 4.01
CA GLY A 24 2.45 -15.51 4.66
C GLY A 24 2.14 -14.03 4.36
N TYR A 25 2.69 -13.46 3.27
CA TYR A 25 2.39 -12.09 2.83
C TYR A 25 1.17 -12.02 1.90
N LEU A 26 0.72 -13.17 1.40
CA LEU A 26 -0.50 -13.34 0.61
C LEU A 26 -1.24 -14.54 1.20
N GLU A 27 -2.54 -14.41 1.39
CA GLU A 27 -3.46 -15.48 1.78
C GLU A 27 -4.01 -16.20 0.54
N ASP A 28 -4.34 -15.44 -0.52
CA ASP A 28 -4.90 -15.98 -1.76
C ASP A 28 -4.29 -15.37 -3.03
N GLY A 29 -4.89 -15.64 -4.19
CA GLY A 29 -4.45 -15.13 -5.49
C GLY A 29 -5.10 -13.79 -5.90
N GLN A 30 -6.03 -13.26 -5.11
CA GLN A 30 -6.66 -11.95 -5.29
C GLN A 30 -5.96 -10.85 -4.49
N ASP A 31 -5.18 -11.24 -3.49
CA ASP A 31 -4.42 -10.30 -2.68
C ASP A 31 -3.50 -9.39 -3.52
N PRO A 32 -3.40 -8.11 -3.16
CA PRO A 32 -2.63 -7.14 -3.92
C PRO A 32 -1.13 -7.41 -3.76
N LEU A 33 -0.49 -7.75 -4.88
CA LEU A 33 0.93 -8.12 -4.91
C LEU A 33 1.88 -6.99 -4.46
N MET A 34 1.55 -5.73 -4.72
CA MET A 34 2.39 -4.57 -4.36
C MET A 34 2.60 -4.44 -2.85
N PRO A 35 1.55 -4.37 -2.00
CA PRO A 35 1.67 -4.45 -0.55
C PRO A 35 2.50 -5.64 -0.08
N ALA A 36 2.30 -6.83 -0.64
CA ALA A 36 3.01 -8.04 -0.21
C ALA A 36 4.52 -7.95 -0.48
N ILE A 37 4.92 -7.48 -1.67
CA ILE A 37 6.32 -7.24 -2.01
C ILE A 37 6.93 -6.20 -1.06
N ALA A 38 6.24 -5.07 -0.86
CA ALA A 38 6.72 -3.99 0.00
C ALA A 38 6.89 -4.46 1.46
N LYS A 39 5.88 -5.12 2.03
CA LYS A 39 5.91 -5.68 3.40
C LYS A 39 7.05 -6.70 3.55
N CYS A 40 7.27 -7.57 2.57
CA CYS A 40 8.33 -8.59 2.60
C CYS A 40 9.75 -8.00 2.59
N LEU A 41 9.97 -7.04 1.72
CA LEU A 41 11.26 -6.35 1.59
C LEU A 41 11.56 -5.51 2.82
N TYR A 42 10.55 -4.83 3.36
CA TYR A 42 10.65 -4.08 4.61
C TYR A 42 10.98 -4.99 5.81
N ALA A 43 10.25 -6.10 5.96
CA ALA A 43 10.52 -7.08 7.02
C ALA A 43 11.96 -7.58 6.98
N SER A 44 12.44 -7.92 5.78
CA SER A 44 13.74 -8.55 5.55
C SER A 44 14.91 -7.54 5.57
N ASN A 45 14.63 -6.24 5.75
CA ASN A 45 15.61 -5.15 5.76
C ASN A 45 16.58 -5.20 4.58
N LEU A 46 16.05 -5.39 3.36
CA LEU A 46 16.85 -5.63 2.15
C LEU A 46 17.29 -4.33 1.44
N GLY A 47 17.09 -3.18 2.07
CA GLY A 47 17.45 -1.86 1.56
C GLY A 47 16.26 -1.09 0.98
N PRO A 48 16.51 0.08 0.36
CA PRO A 48 15.48 0.82 -0.36
C PRO A 48 15.05 0.02 -1.60
N VAL A 49 13.75 -0.07 -1.84
CA VAL A 49 13.20 -0.80 -3.00
C VAL A 49 12.15 0.05 -3.69
N THR A 50 12.16 0.02 -5.01
CA THR A 50 11.07 0.55 -5.82
C THR A 50 9.81 -0.26 -5.57
N VAL A 51 8.79 0.35 -4.98
CA VAL A 51 7.46 -0.27 -4.77
C VAL A 51 6.40 0.29 -5.71
N TRP A 52 6.75 1.31 -6.50
CA TRP A 52 5.90 1.88 -7.54
C TRP A 52 6.74 2.32 -8.76
N PRO A 53 6.32 2.01 -10.00
CA PRO A 53 5.17 1.18 -10.40
C PRO A 53 5.34 -0.31 -10.07
N LEU A 54 4.24 -1.08 -10.09
CA LEU A 54 4.25 -2.52 -9.76
C LEU A 54 5.26 -3.32 -10.57
N GLN A 55 5.37 -3.04 -11.88
CA GLN A 55 6.28 -3.77 -12.75
C GLN A 55 7.74 -3.59 -12.33
N CYS A 56 8.11 -2.40 -11.88
CA CYS A 56 9.45 -2.14 -11.35
C CYS A 56 9.67 -2.93 -10.04
N ALA A 57 8.68 -2.91 -9.14
CA ALA A 57 8.73 -3.67 -7.89
C ALA A 57 8.87 -5.17 -8.12
N GLN A 58 8.14 -5.73 -9.10
CA GLN A 58 8.22 -7.14 -9.46
C GLN A 58 9.61 -7.52 -9.99
N ASN A 59 10.14 -6.74 -10.92
CA ASN A 59 11.45 -7.03 -11.53
C ASN A 59 12.57 -6.93 -10.49
N GLU A 60 12.57 -5.86 -9.70
CA GLU A 60 13.57 -5.68 -8.63
C GLU A 60 13.46 -6.78 -7.58
N PHE A 61 12.25 -7.18 -7.20
CA PHE A 61 12.05 -8.25 -6.24
C PHE A 61 12.54 -9.62 -6.76
N LYS A 62 12.33 -9.92 -8.05
CA LYS A 62 12.89 -11.12 -8.70
C LYS A 62 14.41 -11.12 -8.66
N ASP A 63 15.04 -10.00 -9.00
CA ASP A 63 16.50 -9.85 -8.96
C ASP A 63 17.05 -10.03 -7.54
N ILE A 64 16.35 -9.51 -6.53
CA ILE A 64 16.68 -9.70 -5.12
C ILE A 64 16.55 -11.18 -4.74
N ILE A 65 15.47 -11.88 -5.12
CA ILE A 65 15.29 -13.31 -4.83
C ILE A 65 16.42 -14.14 -5.46
N ALA A 66 16.76 -13.86 -6.72
CA ALA A 66 17.81 -14.58 -7.44
C ALA A 66 19.21 -14.34 -6.84
N SER A 67 19.50 -13.10 -6.41
CA SER A 67 20.80 -12.73 -5.82
C SER A 67 20.94 -13.05 -4.34
N ALA A 68 19.84 -13.27 -3.62
CA ALA A 68 19.80 -13.54 -2.19
C ALA A 68 20.00 -15.03 -1.83
N ALA A 69 20.80 -15.77 -2.60
CA ALA A 69 21.10 -17.17 -2.30
C ALA A 69 21.68 -17.30 -0.88
N GLY A 70 20.97 -18.05 -0.02
CA GLY A 70 21.36 -18.26 1.38
C GLY A 70 20.84 -17.23 2.39
N LYS A 71 20.10 -16.19 1.97
CA LYS A 71 19.44 -15.29 2.93
C LYS A 71 18.25 -15.97 3.61
N VAL A 72 18.03 -15.66 4.87
CA VAL A 72 16.85 -16.07 5.63
C VAL A 72 15.74 -15.06 5.39
N TRP A 73 14.69 -15.51 4.70
CA TRP A 73 13.49 -14.70 4.46
C TRP A 73 12.58 -14.76 5.68
N LEU A 74 12.12 -13.59 6.15
CA LEU A 74 11.23 -13.51 7.30
C LEU A 74 9.79 -13.73 6.88
N LYS A 75 9.06 -14.53 7.66
CA LYS A 75 7.60 -14.66 7.53
C LYS A 75 6.93 -13.32 7.85
N HIS A 76 5.75 -13.11 7.29
CA HIS A 76 4.96 -11.91 7.58
C HIS A 76 4.64 -11.84 9.08
N PRO A 77 4.99 -10.72 9.75
CA PRO A 77 4.82 -10.58 11.19
C PRO A 77 3.37 -10.26 11.60
N GLY A 78 2.46 -9.99 10.65
CA GLY A 78 1.05 -9.72 10.93
C GLY A 78 0.76 -8.30 11.42
N ASN A 79 1.77 -7.42 11.48
CA ASN A 79 1.67 -6.11 12.10
C ASN A 79 2.14 -4.96 11.19
N PHE A 80 1.99 -5.11 9.87
CA PHE A 80 2.34 -4.06 8.90
C PHE A 80 1.13 -3.56 8.11
N ALA A 81 1.00 -2.24 8.07
CA ALA A 81 0.09 -1.53 7.19
C ALA A 81 0.87 -0.94 6.01
N PHE A 82 0.51 -1.32 4.79
CA PHE A 82 1.04 -0.68 3.59
C PHE A 82 0.10 0.44 3.15
N VAL A 83 0.66 1.60 2.86
CA VAL A 83 -0.10 2.77 2.44
C VAL A 83 0.47 3.27 1.13
N LEU A 84 -0.40 3.48 0.13
CA LEU A 84 -0.06 4.13 -1.13
C LEU A 84 -0.85 5.45 -1.22
N PRO A 85 -0.30 6.56 -0.71
CA PRO A 85 -0.94 7.85 -0.86
C PRO A 85 -1.07 8.24 -2.32
N GLN A 86 -2.16 8.94 -2.62
CA GLN A 86 -2.38 9.50 -3.94
C GLN A 86 -2.79 10.96 -3.81
N GLY A 87 -2.02 11.83 -4.44
CA GLY A 87 -2.33 13.23 -4.64
C GLY A 87 -3.37 13.44 -5.74
N ASN A 88 -3.30 14.61 -6.38
CA ASN A 88 -4.32 15.01 -7.34
C ASN A 88 -4.15 14.27 -8.67
N GLN A 89 -5.14 13.46 -9.03
CA GLN A 89 -5.19 12.74 -10.32
C GLN A 89 -5.53 13.64 -11.53
N LYS A 90 -5.58 14.97 -11.37
CA LYS A 90 -5.66 15.90 -12.51
C LYS A 90 -4.27 16.12 -13.12
N GLY A 91 -4.19 15.93 -14.43
CA GLY A 91 -2.96 16.02 -15.21
C GLY A 91 -3.03 17.05 -16.34
N ASN A 92 -1.88 17.60 -16.72
CA ASN A 92 -1.69 18.32 -17.98
C ASN A 92 -0.54 17.64 -18.77
N LYS A 93 -0.28 18.10 -20.00
CA LYS A 93 0.79 17.52 -20.85
C LYS A 93 2.16 17.55 -20.16
N HIS A 94 2.45 18.62 -19.41
CA HIS A 94 3.73 18.74 -18.71
C HIS A 94 3.91 17.63 -17.66
N HIS A 95 2.86 17.30 -16.89
CA HIS A 95 2.92 16.21 -15.92
C HIS A 95 3.21 14.85 -16.55
N VAL A 96 2.66 14.58 -17.75
CA VAL A 96 2.95 13.33 -18.47
C VAL A 96 4.41 13.28 -18.92
N VAL A 97 4.98 14.41 -19.35
CA VAL A 97 6.41 14.47 -19.69
C VAL A 97 7.29 14.23 -18.46
N THR A 98 6.93 14.81 -17.31
CA THR A 98 7.74 14.71 -16.07
C THR A 98 7.62 13.34 -15.39
N TYR A 99 6.41 12.80 -15.26
CA TYR A 99 6.12 11.61 -14.45
C TYR A 99 5.81 10.37 -15.29
N GLY A 100 5.77 10.48 -16.62
CA GLY A 100 5.35 9.44 -17.55
C GLY A 100 3.82 9.22 -17.58
N THR A 101 3.16 9.18 -16.42
CA THR A 101 1.70 9.02 -16.32
C THR A 101 1.11 9.89 -15.22
N VAL A 102 -0.20 10.15 -15.32
CA VAL A 102 -0.96 10.86 -14.28
C VAL A 102 -1.03 10.07 -12.97
N CYS A 103 -0.97 8.73 -13.04
CA CYS A 103 -0.96 7.87 -11.86
C CYS A 103 0.37 7.98 -11.10
N CYS A 104 1.51 7.92 -11.81
CA CYS A 104 2.83 8.16 -11.22
C CYS A 104 2.93 9.55 -10.61
N LYS A 105 2.37 10.56 -11.28
CA LYS A 105 2.27 11.92 -10.74
C LYS A 105 1.48 11.95 -9.43
N ALA A 106 0.32 11.31 -9.38
CA ALA A 106 -0.49 11.27 -8.16
C ALA A 106 0.25 10.59 -6.99
N VAL A 107 0.94 9.47 -7.24
CA VAL A 107 1.75 8.80 -6.21
C VAL A 107 2.91 9.69 -5.75
N ALA A 108 3.62 10.34 -6.68
CA ALA A 108 4.71 11.25 -6.35
C ALA A 108 4.24 12.48 -5.55
N GLU A 109 3.11 13.10 -5.94
CA GLU A 109 2.49 14.19 -5.18
C GLU A 109 1.93 13.74 -3.83
N GLY A 110 1.66 12.45 -3.65
CA GLY A 110 1.29 11.85 -2.37
C GLY A 110 2.48 11.51 -1.48
N GLU A 111 3.70 11.90 -1.83
CA GLU A 111 4.95 11.56 -1.13
C GLU A 111 5.36 10.08 -1.20
N GLY A 112 4.68 9.30 -2.04
CA GLY A 112 4.99 7.91 -2.28
C GLY A 112 4.54 6.95 -1.17
N PRO A 113 4.63 5.64 -1.44
CA PRO A 113 4.20 4.61 -0.50
C PRO A 113 5.09 4.48 0.73
N PHE A 114 4.48 4.06 1.84
CA PHE A 114 5.17 3.80 3.10
C PHE A 114 4.53 2.64 3.87
N ILE A 115 5.23 2.15 4.88
CA ILE A 115 4.77 1.11 5.80
C ILE A 115 4.69 1.67 7.21
N LEU A 116 3.61 1.35 7.92
CA LEU A 116 3.45 1.60 9.34
C LEU A 116 3.39 0.30 10.11
N HIS A 117 3.86 0.33 11.35
CA HIS A 117 3.69 -0.76 12.30
C HIS A 117 2.33 -0.65 12.96
N ASP A 118 1.74 -1.81 13.24
CA ASP A 118 0.56 -1.87 14.07
C ASP A 118 0.87 -1.34 15.48
N SER A 119 0.15 -0.29 15.88
CA SER A 119 0.26 0.36 17.18
C SER A 119 -1.13 0.84 17.63
N ALA A 120 -1.24 1.28 18.88
CA ALA A 120 -2.47 1.93 19.35
C ALA A 120 -2.69 3.30 18.65
N GLN A 121 -1.61 3.88 18.13
CA GLN A 121 -1.57 5.18 17.46
C GLN A 121 -1.59 5.05 15.92
N LEU A 122 -1.76 3.85 15.35
CA LEU A 122 -1.67 3.62 13.90
C LEU A 122 -2.51 4.61 13.09
N VAL A 123 -3.73 4.90 13.55
CA VAL A 123 -4.64 5.84 12.87
C VAL A 123 -4.10 7.27 12.93
N GLU A 124 -3.59 7.70 14.08
CA GLU A 124 -3.00 9.05 14.27
C GLU A 124 -1.73 9.21 13.43
N GLU A 125 -0.84 8.20 13.45
CA GLU A 125 0.38 8.16 12.65
C GLU A 125 0.07 8.22 11.15
N LEU A 126 -0.93 7.46 10.71
CA LEU A 126 -1.39 7.48 9.32
C LEU A 126 -1.93 8.86 8.93
N LEU A 127 -2.85 9.42 9.71
CA LEU A 127 -3.44 10.73 9.40
C LEU A 127 -2.40 11.84 9.42
N THR A 128 -1.39 11.74 10.29
CA THR A 128 -0.25 12.67 10.33
C THR A 128 0.59 12.56 9.07
N ARG A 129 0.96 11.34 8.67
CA ARG A 129 1.74 11.08 7.44
C ARG A 129 1.01 11.52 6.18
N LEU A 130 -0.32 11.46 6.18
CA LEU A 130 -1.15 11.90 5.07
C LEU A 130 -1.48 13.41 5.11
N GLY A 131 -1.04 14.14 6.13
CA GLY A 131 -1.26 15.58 6.28
C GLY A 131 -2.70 15.96 6.66
N TYR A 132 -3.48 15.05 7.25
CA TYR A 132 -4.82 15.36 7.80
C TYR A 132 -4.78 15.76 9.27
N LEU A 133 -3.81 15.24 10.04
CA LEU A 133 -3.62 15.51 11.46
C LEU A 133 -2.30 16.26 11.66
N ASP A 134 -2.32 17.40 12.34
CA ASP A 134 -1.11 18.13 12.68
C ASP A 134 -1.30 18.94 13.98
N SER A 135 -0.20 19.24 14.68
CA SER A 135 -0.26 19.89 16.00
C SER A 135 -0.70 21.35 15.98
N CYS A 136 -0.79 21.99 14.81
CA CYS A 136 -0.94 23.44 14.66
C CYS A 136 -2.29 23.86 14.08
N LEU A 137 -2.72 23.24 12.98
CA LEU A 137 -3.92 23.58 12.20
C LEU A 137 -5.07 22.62 12.51
N ASN A 138 -4.79 21.33 12.72
CA ASN A 138 -5.83 20.34 13.00
C ASN A 138 -5.35 19.25 13.98
N PRO A 139 -5.38 19.52 15.31
CA PRO A 139 -4.92 18.58 16.32
C PRO A 139 -5.99 17.54 16.73
N ASP A 140 -7.24 17.69 16.27
CA ASP A 140 -8.34 16.79 16.61
C ASP A 140 -8.33 15.57 15.67
N VAL A 141 -8.09 14.39 16.25
CA VAL A 141 -8.03 13.11 15.52
C VAL A 141 -9.36 12.77 14.85
N GLU A 142 -10.49 13.04 15.50
CA GLU A 142 -11.82 12.73 14.96
C GLU A 142 -12.18 13.67 13.80
N GLU A 143 -11.78 14.94 13.88
CA GLU A 143 -11.92 15.89 12.77
C GLU A 143 -11.04 15.47 11.59
N ALA A 144 -9.75 15.21 11.82
CA ALA A 144 -8.82 14.71 10.81
C ALA A 144 -9.32 13.43 10.12
N PHE A 145 -9.81 12.47 10.91
CA PHE A 145 -10.39 11.23 10.41
C PHE A 145 -11.66 11.49 9.59
N GLY A 146 -12.55 12.35 10.08
CA GLY A 146 -13.75 12.78 9.35
C GLY A 146 -13.40 13.41 8.00
N LEU A 147 -12.41 14.29 7.95
CA LEU A 147 -11.91 14.91 6.72
C LEU A 147 -11.35 13.87 5.76
N PHE A 148 -10.51 12.94 6.24
CA PHE A 148 -9.96 11.84 5.45
C PHE A 148 -11.08 11.01 4.81
N CYS A 149 -12.07 10.60 5.60
CA CYS A 149 -13.20 9.80 5.15
C CYS A 149 -14.17 10.56 4.24
N SER A 150 -14.21 11.89 4.33
CA SER A 150 -15.06 12.72 3.48
C SER A 150 -14.51 12.87 2.05
N LYS A 151 -13.21 12.66 1.84
CA LYS A 151 -12.60 12.74 0.50
C LYS A 151 -13.19 11.66 -0.40
N THR A 152 -13.64 12.06 -1.59
CA THR A 152 -14.34 11.18 -2.54
C THR A 152 -13.59 9.88 -2.82
N ALA A 153 -12.26 9.95 -3.02
CA ALA A 153 -11.44 8.77 -3.30
C ALA A 153 -11.39 7.81 -2.10
N ASN A 154 -11.11 8.31 -0.90
CA ASN A 154 -11.06 7.52 0.32
C ASN A 154 -12.42 6.93 0.66
N LYS A 155 -13.49 7.73 0.56
CA LYS A 155 -14.87 7.29 0.75
C LYS A 155 -15.22 6.13 -0.18
N ARG A 156 -14.83 6.23 -1.46
CA ARG A 156 -15.04 5.17 -2.44
C ARG A 156 -14.28 3.90 -2.05
N ALA A 157 -13.00 4.01 -1.74
CA ALA A 157 -12.19 2.86 -1.32
C ALA A 157 -12.78 2.18 -0.08
N LEU A 158 -13.14 2.95 0.96
CA LEU A 158 -13.78 2.41 2.17
C LEU A 158 -15.11 1.70 1.87
N ASN A 159 -15.91 2.23 0.96
CA ASN A 159 -17.15 1.56 0.53
C ASN A 159 -16.88 0.24 -0.20
N GLU A 160 -15.80 0.13 -0.97
CA GLU A 160 -15.38 -1.10 -1.64
C GLU A 160 -14.99 -2.18 -0.60
N PHE A 161 -14.48 -1.78 0.57
CA PHE A 161 -14.30 -2.65 1.74
C PHE A 161 -15.57 -2.85 2.59
N GLY A 162 -16.74 -2.43 2.10
CA GLY A 162 -18.01 -2.59 2.81
C GLY A 162 -18.20 -1.67 4.01
N VAL A 163 -17.33 -0.67 4.19
CA VAL A 163 -17.33 0.19 5.37
C VAL A 163 -18.28 1.37 5.20
N ARG A 164 -19.32 1.39 6.03
CA ARG A 164 -20.29 2.48 6.13
C ARG A 164 -20.08 3.24 7.43
N LEU A 165 -19.25 4.27 7.42
CA LEU A 165 -18.90 5.01 8.65
C LEU A 165 -20.12 5.61 9.37
N ALA A 166 -21.16 5.97 8.62
CA ALA A 166 -22.41 6.49 9.19
C ALA A 166 -23.16 5.46 10.06
N SER A 167 -22.90 4.15 9.91
CA SER A 167 -23.52 3.11 10.73
C SER A 167 -22.74 2.79 12.01
N ILE A 168 -21.62 3.48 12.27
CA ILE A 168 -20.75 3.24 13.42
C ILE A 168 -20.79 4.48 14.32
N PRO A 169 -21.55 4.44 15.43
CA PRO A 169 -21.87 5.64 16.20
C PRO A 169 -20.70 6.13 17.06
N THR A 170 -19.73 5.27 17.38
CA THR A 170 -18.62 5.62 18.27
C THR A 170 -17.34 5.85 17.49
N ALA A 171 -16.61 6.90 17.88
CA ALA A 171 -15.22 7.18 17.50
C ALA A 171 -14.33 5.92 17.55
N CYS A 172 -14.27 5.29 18.73
CA CYS A 172 -13.49 4.07 18.95
C CYS A 172 -13.86 2.92 17.99
N GLY A 173 -15.16 2.74 17.69
CA GLY A 173 -15.60 1.71 16.75
C GLY A 173 -15.13 1.99 15.32
N ARG A 174 -15.14 3.26 14.90
CA ARG A 174 -14.66 3.68 13.57
C ARG A 174 -13.15 3.45 13.45
N HIS A 175 -12.38 3.81 14.47
CA HIS A 175 -10.93 3.60 14.49
C HIS A 175 -10.57 2.12 14.49
N ALA A 176 -11.24 1.29 15.28
CA ALA A 176 -11.00 -0.15 15.31
C ALA A 176 -11.29 -0.81 13.95
N LEU A 177 -12.41 -0.45 13.31
CA LEU A 177 -12.72 -0.96 11.98
C LEU A 177 -11.70 -0.49 10.95
N PHE A 178 -11.39 0.80 10.94
CA PHE A 178 -10.42 1.37 9.99
C PHE A 178 -9.03 0.76 10.16
N ARG A 179 -8.57 0.56 11.39
CA ARG A 179 -7.34 -0.18 11.69
C ARG A 179 -7.37 -1.59 11.09
N GLY A 180 -8.50 -2.30 11.18
CA GLY A 180 -8.68 -3.60 10.54
C GLY A 180 -8.46 -3.55 9.01
N ILE A 181 -9.03 -2.54 8.34
CA ILE A 181 -8.85 -2.35 6.88
C ILE A 181 -7.40 -2.00 6.52
N VAL A 182 -6.76 -1.16 7.33
CA VAL A 182 -5.40 -0.70 7.04
C VAL A 182 -4.36 -1.81 7.24
N LEU A 183 -4.67 -2.81 8.07
CA LEU A 183 -3.80 -3.95 8.36
C LEU A 183 -4.02 -5.16 7.46
N SER A 184 -5.17 -5.27 6.78
CA SER A 184 -5.40 -6.28 5.73
C SER A 184 -4.53 -5.95 4.51
#